data_AF-A0A970UGR7-F1
#
_entry.id   AF-A0A970UGR7-F1
#
_cell.length_a   1.000
_cell.length_b   1.000
_cell.length_c   1.000
_cell.angle_alpha   90.00
_cell.angle_beta   90.00
_cell.angle_gamma   90.00
#
_symmetry.space_group_name_H-M   'P 1'
#
loop_
_entity.id
_entity.type
_entity.pdbx_description
1 polymer ?
#
loop_
_entity_poly.entity_id
_entity_poly.type
_entity_poly.pdbx_seq_one_letter_code
_entity_poly.pdbx_strand_id
1 'polypeptide(L)' 'PAAAAASVAAKVLRDRIMDALDTIYPGYSFRKHKGYPTAVHRKALADLGPSPVHRRTFNWSP' A
#
# COMPACT_ATOMS: atom_id res chain seq x y z
N PRO A 1 22.04 16.56 -4.44
CA PRO A 1 21.63 15.86 -5.69
C PRO A 1 21.36 14.36 -5.47
N ALA A 2 22.28 13.62 -4.83
CA ALA A 2 22.13 12.17 -4.59
C ALA A 2 20.86 11.78 -3.80
N ALA A 3 20.50 12.55 -2.76
CA ALA A 3 19.29 12.30 -1.97
C ALA A 3 17.99 12.42 -2.79
N ALA A 4 17.93 13.36 -3.75
CA ALA A 4 16.76 13.53 -4.62
C ALA A 4 16.64 12.39 -5.64
N ALA A 5 17.76 11.92 -6.20
CA ALA A 5 17.75 10.75 -7.09
C ALA A 5 17.30 9.48 -6.33
N ALA A 6 17.78 9.30 -5.10
CA ALA A 6 17.42 8.17 -4.26
C ALA A 6 15.91 8.16 -3.90
N SER A 7 15.32 9.32 -3.58
CA SER A 7 13.89 9.39 -3.24
C SER A 7 12.99 9.07 -4.44
N VAL A 8 13.37 9.50 -5.64
CA VAL A 8 12.67 9.14 -6.89
C VAL A 8 12.75 7.64 -7.14
N ALA A 9 13.95 7.05 -7.07
CA ALA A 9 14.14 5.62 -7.26
C ALA A 9 13.34 4.79 -6.25
N ALA A 10 13.35 5.19 -4.97
CA ALA A 10 12.60 4.54 -3.91
C ALA A 10 11.08 4.59 -4.17
N LYS A 11 10.56 5.74 -4.63
CA LYS A 11 9.13 5.88 -4.94
C LYS A 11 8.71 4.98 -6.10
N VAL A 12 9.48 5.00 -7.19
CA VAL A 12 9.18 4.18 -8.38
C VAL A 12 9.18 2.70 -8.02
N LEU A 13 10.16 2.25 -7.24
CA LEU A 13 10.22 0.87 -6.76
C LEU A 13 9.01 0.52 -5.88
N ARG A 14 8.69 1.37 -4.90
CA ARG A 14 7.54 1.16 -4.00
C ARG A 14 6.23 1.05 -4.78
N ASP A 15 6.03 1.87 -5.81
CA ASP A 15 4.81 1.84 -6.60
C ASP A 15 4.65 0.54 -7.40
N ARG A 16 5.75 0.04 -7.97
CA ARG A 16 5.78 -1.27 -8.66
C ARG A 16 5.47 -2.43 -7.72
N ILE A 17 5.99 -2.39 -6.49
CA ILE A 17 5.67 -3.40 -5.46
C ILE A 17 4.17 -3.38 -5.16
N MET A 18 3.57 -2.20 -4.98
CA MET A 18 2.13 -2.09 -4.71
C MET A 18 1.29 -2.60 -5.89
N ASP A 19 1.76 -2.45 -7.13
CA ASP A 19 1.08 -2.97 -8.32
C ASP A 19 1.13 -4.49 -8.40
N ALA A 20 2.24 -5.10 -7.98
CA ALA A 20 2.37 -6.55 -7.86
C ALA A 20 1.51 -7.10 -6.71
N LEU A 21 1.49 -6.42 -5.56
CA LEU A 21 0.64 -6.80 -4.44
C LEU A 21 -0.84 -6.76 -4.76
N ASP A 22 -1.27 -5.86 -5.66
CA ASP A 22 -2.66 -5.82 -6.14
C ASP A 22 -3.07 -7.10 -6.88
N THR A 23 -2.11 -7.74 -7.57
CA THR A 23 -2.33 -9.02 -8.25
C THR A 23 -2.28 -10.20 -7.27
N ILE A 24 -1.36 -10.16 -6.28
CA ILE A 24 -1.21 -11.23 -5.28
C ILE A 24 -2.37 -11.22 -4.27
N TYR A 25 -2.86 -10.03 -3.91
CA TYR A 25 -3.93 -9.81 -2.94
C TYR A 25 -5.06 -9.00 -3.61
N PRO A 26 -5.87 -9.64 -4.46
CA PRO A 26 -6.97 -8.96 -5.14
C PRO A 26 -8.01 -8.45 -4.13
N GLY A 27 -8.73 -7.39 -4.51
CA GLY A 27 -9.78 -6.78 -3.70
C GLY A 27 -9.33 -5.60 -2.83
N TYR A 28 -8.05 -5.52 -2.46
CA TYR A 28 -7.54 -4.40 -1.65
C TYR A 28 -7.32 -3.12 -2.48
N SER A 29 -7.14 -3.20 -3.80
CA SER A 29 -6.83 -2.06 -4.68
C SER A 29 -5.48 -1.38 -4.39
N PHE A 30 -4.47 -2.15 -3.96
CA PHE A 30 -3.12 -1.66 -3.64
C PHE A 30 -2.49 -0.83 -4.76
N ARG A 31 -2.77 -1.14 -6.03
CA ARG A 31 -2.30 -0.37 -7.19
C ARG A 31 -2.75 1.10 -7.14
N LYS A 32 -3.96 1.37 -6.62
CA LYS A 32 -4.57 2.70 -6.60
C LYS A 32 -4.05 3.55 -5.44
N HIS A 33 -4.11 3.02 -4.21
CA HIS A 33 -3.81 3.79 -3.01
C HIS A 33 -2.43 3.50 -2.41
N LYS A 34 -1.64 2.61 -3.01
CA LYS A 34 -0.24 2.33 -2.63
C LYS A 34 -0.07 2.03 -1.12
N GLY A 35 -1.04 1.35 -0.52
CA GLY A 35 -1.04 1.00 0.91
C GLY A 35 -1.42 2.12 1.89
N TYR A 36 -1.74 3.33 1.44
CA TYR A 36 -2.25 4.40 2.31
C TYR A 36 -3.66 4.04 2.83
N PRO A 37 -4.04 4.46 4.05
CA PRO A 37 -5.32 4.09 4.70
C PRO A 37 -6.50 4.92 4.16
N THR A 38 -6.68 4.92 2.83
CA THR A 38 -7.80 5.59 2.15
C THR A 38 -9.15 4.94 2.51
N ALA A 39 -10.26 5.62 2.24
CA ALA A 39 -11.60 5.05 2.47
C ALA A 39 -11.79 3.69 1.77
N VAL A 40 -11.28 3.55 0.54
CA VAL A 40 -11.32 2.29 -0.22
C VAL A 40 -10.54 1.19 0.49
N HIS A 41 -9.33 1.50 0.96
CA HIS A 41 -8.48 0.52 1.64
C HIS A 41 -9.08 0.08 2.98
N ARG A 42 -9.66 1.01 3.74
CA ARG A 42 -10.34 0.70 5.01
C ARG A 42 -11.57 -0.18 4.78
N LYS A 43 -12.34 0.08 3.72
CA LYS A 43 -13.46 -0.77 3.34
C LYS A 43 -12.98 -2.19 3.01
N ALA A 44 -11.94 -2.33 2.18
CA ALA A 44 -11.39 -3.64 1.86
C ALA A 44 -10.87 -4.38 3.11
N LEU A 45 -10.26 -3.68 4.07
CA LEU A 45 -9.84 -4.25 5.35
C LEU A 45 -11.02 -4.73 6.20
N ALA A 46 -12.15 -4.01 6.18
CA ALA A 46 -13.37 -4.44 6.88
C ALA A 46 -14.00 -5.67 6.22
N ASP A 47 -14.00 -5.72 4.89
CA ASP A 47 -14.65 -6.78 4.12
C ASP A 47 -13.81 -8.07 4.04
N LEU A 48 -12.48 -7.94 3.91
CA LEU A 48 -11.55 -9.07 3.67
C LEU A 48 -10.67 -9.42 4.87
N GLY A 49 -10.63 -8.56 5.90
CA GLY A 49 -9.63 -8.61 6.96
C GLY A 49 -8.25 -8.10 6.51
N PRO A 50 -7.22 -8.15 7.37
CA PRO A 50 -5.85 -7.77 7.01
C PRO A 50 -5.10 -8.91 6.31
N SER A 51 -4.54 -8.63 5.13
CA SER A 51 -3.57 -9.53 4.46
C SER A 51 -2.21 -9.59 5.19
N PRO A 52 -1.34 -10.58 4.88
CA PRO A 52 -0.02 -10.72 5.52
C PRO A 52 0.92 -9.53 5.37
N VAL A 53 0.74 -8.71 4.32
CA VAL A 53 1.59 -7.53 4.07
C VAL A 53 1.15 -6.28 4.84
N HIS A 54 0.02 -6.34 5.54
CA HIS A 54 -0.43 -5.25 6.39
C HIS A 54 0.44 -5.13 7.64
N ARG A 55 0.74 -3.89 8.02
CA ARG A 55 1.45 -3.56 9.25
C ARG A 55 0.49 -3.69 10.43
N ARG A 56 0.56 -4.79 11.17
CA ARG A 56 -0.34 -5.08 12.31
C ARG A 56 -0.21 -4.13 13.50
N THR A 57 0.95 -3.47 13.64
CA THR A 57 1.20 -2.47 14.68
C THR A 57 0.80 -1.06 14.29
N PHE A 58 0.39 -0.84 13.05
CA PHE A 58 -0.01 0.47 12.57
C PHE A 58 -1.41 0.80 13.09
N ASN A 59 -1.48 1.77 13.99
CA ASN A 59 -2.76 2.33 14.44
C ASN A 59 -3.08 3.58 13.60
N TRP A 60 -4.31 3.65 13.09
CA TRP A 60 -4.83 4.83 12.41
C TRP A 60 -6.00 5.38 13.22
N SER A 61 -5.83 6.59 13.73
CA SER A 61 -6.93 7.41 14.25
C SER A 61 -7.29 8.44 13.18
N PRO A 62 -8.59 8.72 12.95
CA PRO A 62 -9.03 9.74 12.00
C PRO A 62 -8.45 11.12 12.28
#